data_AF-A0A7X3YP38-F1
#
_entry.id   AF-A0A7X3YP38-F1
#
_cell.length_a   1.000
_cell.length_b   1.000
_cell.length_c   1.000
_cell.angle_alpha   90.00
_cell.angle_beta   90.00
_cell.angle_gamma   90.00
#
_symmetry.space_group_name_H-M   'P 1'
#
loop_
_entity.id
_entity.type
_entity.pdbx_description
1 polymer ?
#
loop_
_entity_poly.entity_id
_entity_poly.type
_entity_poly.pdbx_seq_one_letter_code
_entity_poly.pdbx_strand_id
1 'polypeptide(L)'
;MASLHYRVLADLGRALSLELSAVQQYMTQAGLLAQWGDQTSADRFRHEVVEEMQHAERIVQHMLKLGVAPGSSQLQPVVTAGSLEELLRGNTRLEQSLVDHYAAATDFCVRIGDTENADFFRGLLAEEQAHGQEVVQWLAELTPPSGH
;
A
#
# COMPACT_ATOMS: atom_id res chain seq x y z
N MET A 1 25.07 -17.39 -10.33
CA MET A 1 23.91 -16.61 -9.86
C MET A 1 24.18 -16.22 -8.42
N ALA A 2 24.08 -14.94 -8.08
CA ALA A 2 24.15 -14.54 -6.67
C ALA A 2 23.00 -15.21 -5.92
N SER A 3 23.27 -15.77 -4.74
CA SER A 3 22.21 -16.34 -3.91
C SER A 3 21.28 -15.23 -3.48
N LEU A 4 19.98 -15.37 -3.73
CA LEU A 4 18.96 -14.44 -3.25
C LEU A 4 19.00 -14.38 -1.72
N HIS A 5 19.08 -13.17 -1.16
CA HIS A 5 19.20 -13.02 0.29
C HIS A 5 17.84 -13.25 0.96
N TYR A 6 17.78 -14.11 1.99
CA TYR A 6 16.53 -14.50 2.65
C TYR A 6 15.69 -13.31 3.14
N ARG A 7 16.36 -12.24 3.59
CA ARG A 7 15.68 -11.00 3.99
C ARG A 7 14.95 -10.30 2.83
N VAL A 8 15.49 -10.30 1.61
CA VAL A 8 14.80 -9.73 0.44
C VAL A 8 13.50 -10.49 0.16
N LEU A 9 13.53 -11.82 0.27
CA LEU A 9 12.31 -12.64 0.16
C LEU A 9 11.29 -12.33 1.26
N ALA A 10 11.75 -12.13 2.50
CA ALA A 10 10.88 -11.75 3.60
C ALA A 10 10.26 -10.35 3.37
N ASP A 11 11.04 -9.40 2.85
CA ASP A 11 10.57 -8.06 2.54
C ASP A 11 9.55 -8.07 1.39
N LEU A 12 9.75 -8.91 0.36
CA LEU A 12 8.77 -9.12 -0.72
C LEU A 12 7.47 -9.76 -0.21
N GLY A 13 7.56 -10.80 0.64
CA GLY A 13 6.38 -11.44 1.22
C GLY A 13 5.59 -10.50 2.14
N ARG A 14 6.29 -9.64 2.88
CA ARG A 14 5.67 -8.60 3.70
C ARG A 14 5.02 -7.51 2.84
N ALA A 15 5.69 -7.06 1.77
CA ALA A 15 5.12 -6.13 0.81
C ALA A 15 3.80 -6.66 0.23
N LEU A 16 3.80 -7.90 -0.28
CA LEU A 16 2.58 -8.54 -0.80
C LEU A 16 1.46 -8.62 0.23
N SER A 17 1.79 -8.85 1.51
CA SER A 17 0.80 -8.86 2.58
C SER A 17 0.22 -7.47 2.88
N LEU A 18 1.04 -6.42 2.79
CA LEU A 18 0.58 -5.04 2.95
C LEU A 18 -0.33 -4.62 1.79
N GLU A 19 0.06 -4.91 0.54
CA GLU A 19 -0.78 -4.61 -0.63
C GLU A 19 -2.14 -5.30 -0.56
N LEU A 20 -2.17 -6.58 -0.20
CA LEU A 20 -3.44 -7.30 -0.05
C LEU A 20 -4.27 -6.80 1.15
N SER A 21 -3.62 -6.24 2.17
CA SER A 21 -4.33 -5.55 3.25
C SER A 21 -4.95 -4.24 2.76
N ALA A 22 -4.24 -3.49 1.92
CA ALA A 22 -4.73 -2.28 1.29
C ALA A 22 -5.94 -2.56 0.39
N VAL A 23 -5.85 -3.58 -0.48
CA VAL A 23 -6.97 -4.08 -1.29
C VAL A 23 -8.21 -4.37 -0.42
N GLN A 24 -8.04 -5.13 0.67
CA GLN A 24 -9.17 -5.46 1.54
C GLN A 24 -9.74 -4.24 2.25
N GLN A 25 -8.88 -3.32 2.71
CA GLN A 25 -9.29 -2.10 3.37
C GLN A 25 -10.09 -1.19 2.43
N TYR A 26 -9.52 -0.82 1.27
CA TYR A 26 -10.19 0.04 0.30
C TYR A 26 -11.49 -0.57 -0.22
N MET A 27 -11.53 -1.88 -0.48
CA MET A 27 -12.74 -2.59 -0.89
C MET A 27 -13.85 -2.49 0.17
N THR A 28 -13.48 -2.68 1.45
CA THR A 28 -14.45 -2.59 2.56
C THR A 28 -14.96 -1.17 2.72
N GLN A 29 -14.07 -0.18 2.65
CA GLN A 29 -14.43 1.23 2.78
C GLN A 29 -15.28 1.73 1.63
N ALA A 30 -15.00 1.30 0.39
CA ALA A 30 -15.84 1.59 -0.77
C ALA A 30 -17.26 1.05 -0.58
N GLY A 31 -17.39 -0.18 -0.08
CA GLY A 31 -18.68 -0.77 0.24
C GLY A 31 -19.42 0.01 1.33
N LEU A 32 -18.72 0.42 2.38
CA LEU A 32 -19.28 1.20 3.48
C LEU A 32 -19.78 2.59 3.02
N LEU A 33 -18.99 3.32 2.25
CA LEU A 33 -19.37 4.63 1.70
C LEU A 33 -20.56 4.52 0.75
N ALA A 34 -20.60 3.49 -0.08
CA ALA A 34 -21.75 3.24 -0.95
C ALA A 34 -23.04 3.00 -0.13
N GLN A 35 -22.96 2.31 1.01
CA GLN A 35 -24.08 2.14 1.93
C GLN A 35 -24.49 3.44 2.63
N TRP A 36 -23.54 4.35 2.88
CA TRP A 36 -23.81 5.69 3.40
C TRP A 36 -24.37 6.66 2.34
N GLY A 37 -24.42 6.24 1.06
CA GLY A 37 -24.90 7.06 -0.05
C GLY A 37 -23.84 7.97 -0.69
N ASP A 38 -22.58 7.89 -0.24
CA ASP A 38 -21.47 8.64 -0.83
C ASP A 38 -20.81 7.85 -1.96
N GLN A 39 -21.44 7.89 -3.14
CA GLN A 39 -20.95 7.17 -4.31
C GLN A 39 -19.64 7.73 -4.86
N THR A 40 -19.42 9.04 -4.77
CA THR A 40 -18.20 9.69 -5.28
C THR A 40 -16.97 9.18 -4.55
N SER A 41 -17.00 9.17 -3.20
CA SER A 41 -15.88 8.67 -2.41
C SER A 41 -15.75 7.15 -2.52
N ALA A 42 -16.86 6.42 -2.65
CA ALA A 42 -16.85 4.98 -2.89
C ALA A 42 -16.16 4.62 -4.22
N ASP A 43 -16.45 5.36 -5.30
CA ASP A 43 -15.82 5.17 -6.59
C ASP A 43 -14.32 5.45 -6.53
N ARG A 44 -13.90 6.49 -5.80
CA ARG A 44 -12.46 6.76 -5.60
C ARG A 44 -11.77 5.57 -4.94
N PHE A 45 -12.29 5.05 -3.82
CA PHE A 45 -11.71 3.84 -3.18
C PHE A 45 -11.78 2.59 -4.06
N ARG A 46 -12.72 2.47 -5.00
CA ARG A 46 -12.70 1.37 -5.98
C ARG A 46 -11.54 1.50 -6.97
N HIS A 47 -11.11 2.71 -7.31
CA HIS A 47 -9.91 2.91 -8.12
C HIS A 47 -8.67 2.48 -7.33
N GLU A 48 -8.56 2.89 -6.06
CA GLU A 48 -7.46 2.45 -5.17
C GLU A 48 -7.37 0.92 -5.11
N VAL A 49 -8.49 0.21 -4.96
CA VAL A 49 -8.51 -1.28 -4.99
C VAL A 49 -7.82 -1.84 -6.24
N VAL A 50 -8.06 -1.23 -7.40
CA VAL A 50 -7.47 -1.69 -8.66
C VAL A 50 -5.98 -1.41 -8.70
N GLU A 51 -5.54 -0.26 -8.20
CA GLU A 51 -4.13 0.13 -8.14
C GLU A 51 -3.35 -0.80 -7.20
N GLU A 52 -3.85 -1.07 -6.00
CA GLU A 52 -3.18 -1.99 -5.05
C GLU A 52 -3.18 -3.45 -5.54
N MET A 53 -4.19 -3.86 -6.32
CA MET A 53 -4.15 -5.16 -6.99
C MET A 53 -3.03 -5.23 -8.03
N GLN A 54 -2.72 -4.13 -8.73
CA GLN A 54 -1.61 -4.07 -9.67
C GLN A 54 -0.26 -4.08 -8.96
N HIS A 55 -0.13 -3.40 -7.80
CA HIS A 55 1.05 -3.49 -6.95
C HIS A 55 1.28 -4.92 -6.46
N ALA A 56 0.25 -5.58 -5.92
CA ALA A 56 0.31 -6.97 -5.51
C ALA A 56 0.73 -7.89 -6.67
N GLU A 57 0.17 -7.71 -7.86
CA GLU A 57 0.54 -8.48 -9.05
C GLU A 57 2.02 -8.27 -9.41
N ARG A 58 2.50 -7.02 -9.42
CA ARG A 58 3.92 -6.69 -9.72
C ARG A 58 4.86 -7.39 -8.74
N ILE A 59 4.53 -7.43 -7.45
CA ILE A 59 5.32 -8.14 -6.44
C ILE A 59 5.34 -9.64 -6.72
N VAL A 60 4.19 -10.25 -7.00
CA VAL A 60 4.12 -11.68 -7.34
C VAL A 60 4.96 -11.99 -8.58
N GLN A 61 4.83 -11.18 -9.64
CA GLN A 61 5.62 -11.35 -10.87
C GLN A 61 7.13 -11.21 -10.60
N HIS A 62 7.53 -10.28 -9.73
CA HIS A 62 8.93 -10.11 -9.33
C HIS A 62 9.45 -11.32 -8.56
N MET A 63 8.70 -11.82 -7.58
CA MET A 63 9.06 -13.05 -6.85
C MET A 63 9.23 -14.25 -7.80
N LEU A 64 8.31 -14.41 -8.76
CA LEU A 64 8.38 -15.50 -9.75
C LEU A 64 9.60 -15.38 -10.67
N LYS A 65 9.99 -14.15 -11.08
CA LYS A 65 11.23 -13.91 -11.84
C LYS A 65 12.48 -14.31 -11.05
N LEU A 66 12.46 -14.12 -9.74
CA LEU A 66 13.52 -14.57 -8.82
C LEU A 66 13.49 -16.10 -8.55
N GLY A 67 12.55 -16.83 -9.17
CA GLY A 67 12.42 -18.28 -9.04
C GLY A 67 11.72 -18.73 -7.75
N VAL A 68 10.98 -17.85 -7.08
CA VAL A 68 10.29 -18.12 -5.82
C VAL A 68 8.80 -17.82 -5.95
N ALA A 69 7.95 -18.75 -5.52
CA ALA A 69 6.51 -18.49 -5.43
C ALA A 69 6.16 -17.82 -4.10
N PRO A 70 5.19 -16.87 -4.07
CA PRO A 70 4.70 -16.31 -2.82
C PRO A 70 4.08 -17.40 -1.94
N GLY A 71 4.32 -17.28 -0.63
CA GLY A 71 3.61 -18.06 0.38
C GLY A 71 2.26 -17.44 0.73
N SER A 72 1.69 -17.84 1.87
CA SER A 72 0.45 -17.24 2.37
C SER A 72 0.67 -15.81 2.88
N SER A 73 -0.13 -14.87 2.38
CA SER A 73 -0.16 -13.50 2.88
C SER A 73 -0.88 -13.39 4.23
N GLN A 74 -0.44 -12.45 5.07
CA GLN A 74 -1.04 -12.17 6.38
C GLN A 74 -1.65 -10.78 6.37
N LEU A 75 -2.98 -10.71 6.24
CA LEU A 75 -3.68 -9.44 6.10
C LEU A 75 -3.80 -8.75 7.47
N GLN A 76 -3.64 -7.43 7.47
CA GLN A 76 -3.92 -6.59 8.62
C GLN A 76 -5.44 -6.46 8.82
N PRO A 77 -5.91 -6.27 10.07
CA PRO A 77 -7.32 -5.98 10.31
C PRO A 77 -7.76 -4.70 9.59
N VAL A 78 -8.90 -4.76 8.92
CA VAL A 78 -9.49 -3.60 8.25
C VAL A 78 -9.87 -2.53 9.27
N VAL A 79 -9.55 -1.28 8.95
CA VAL A 79 -10.04 -0.12 9.71
C VAL A 79 -11.44 0.26 9.21
N THR A 80 -12.44 0.13 10.09
CA THR A 80 -13.79 0.67 9.89
C THR A 80 -14.02 1.86 10.81
N ALA A 81 -14.78 2.86 10.36
CA ALA A 81 -15.08 4.06 11.15
C ALA A 81 -16.49 4.61 10.85
N GLY A 82 -16.89 5.68 11.53
CA GLY A 82 -18.23 6.29 11.41
C GLY A 82 -18.32 7.43 10.42
N SER A 83 -17.20 7.86 9.83
CA SER A 83 -17.13 8.98 8.90
C SER A 83 -16.01 8.82 7.87
N LEU A 84 -16.12 9.50 6.72
CA LEU A 84 -15.07 9.52 5.69
C LEU A 84 -13.73 10.05 6.22
N GLU A 85 -13.76 11.08 7.08
CA GLU A 85 -12.56 11.64 7.70
C GLU A 85 -11.77 10.57 8.47
N GLU A 86 -12.45 9.77 9.28
CA GLU A 86 -11.81 8.71 10.07
C GLU A 86 -11.28 7.56 9.18
N LEU A 87 -11.98 7.24 8.08
CA LEU A 87 -11.50 6.28 7.09
C LEU A 87 -10.19 6.76 6.45
N LEU A 88 -10.15 8.02 6.00
CA LEU A 88 -8.95 8.61 5.40
C LEU A 88 -7.78 8.67 6.39
N ARG A 89 -8.02 8.97 7.67
CA ARG A 89 -6.99 8.87 8.72
C ARG A 89 -6.47 7.44 8.90
N GLY A 90 -7.34 6.44 8.71
CA GLY A 90 -6.97 5.02 8.63
C GLY A 90 -6.05 4.75 7.44
N ASN A 91 -6.41 5.26 6.27
CA ASN A 91 -5.64 5.10 5.04
C ASN A 91 -4.27 5.77 5.14
N THR A 92 -4.16 6.99 5.69
CA THR A 92 -2.85 7.63 5.93
C THR A 92 -1.90 6.76 6.77
N ARG A 93 -2.41 5.99 7.74
CA ARG A 93 -1.58 5.07 8.54
C ARG A 93 -1.14 3.84 7.75
N LEU A 94 -2.01 3.34 6.87
CA LEU A 94 -1.69 2.25 5.95
C LEU A 94 -0.60 2.69 4.96
N GLU A 95 -0.80 3.84 4.30
CA GLU A 95 0.17 4.46 3.38
C GLU A 95 1.54 4.65 4.05
N GLN A 96 1.55 5.19 5.28
CA GLN A 96 2.81 5.34 6.02
C GLN A 96 3.49 3.99 6.30
N SER A 97 2.71 2.94 6.57
CA SER A 97 3.27 1.59 6.81
C SER A 97 3.89 0.99 5.54
N LEU A 98 3.30 1.24 4.37
CA LEU A 98 3.83 0.87 3.07
C LEU A 98 5.11 1.65 2.76
N VAL A 99 5.10 2.97 2.90
CA VAL A 99 6.27 3.85 2.73
C VAL A 99 7.43 3.42 3.64
N ASP A 100 7.18 3.21 4.93
CA ASP A 100 8.22 2.79 5.88
C ASP A 100 8.82 1.43 5.50
N HIS A 101 7.97 0.50 5.06
CA HIS A 101 8.40 -0.83 4.63
C HIS A 101 9.28 -0.75 3.38
N TYR A 102 8.83 -0.03 2.35
CA TYR A 102 9.56 0.10 1.10
C TYR A 102 10.86 0.89 1.23
N ALA A 103 10.89 1.93 2.08
CA ALA A 103 12.13 2.63 2.41
C ALA A 103 13.14 1.69 3.08
N ALA A 104 12.71 0.92 4.09
CA ALA A 104 13.58 -0.01 4.81
C ALA A 104 14.10 -1.15 3.93
N ALA A 105 13.25 -1.68 3.04
CA ALA A 105 13.60 -2.72 2.07
C ALA A 105 14.59 -2.21 1.02
N THR A 106 14.34 -1.01 0.48
CA THR A 106 15.25 -0.31 -0.46
C THR A 106 16.63 -0.12 0.17
N ASP A 107 16.69 0.44 1.39
CA ASP A 107 17.94 0.66 2.11
C ASP A 107 18.70 -0.63 2.38
N PHE A 108 17.98 -1.72 2.68
CA PHE A 108 18.62 -3.01 2.86
C PHE A 108 19.25 -3.52 1.57
N CYS A 109 18.52 -3.49 0.45
CA CYS A 109 19.02 -3.93 -0.85
C CYS A 109 20.26 -3.11 -1.28
N VAL A 110 20.22 -1.78 -1.10
CA VAL A 110 21.37 -0.89 -1.36
C VAL A 110 22.60 -1.30 -0.54
N ARG A 111 22.43 -1.56 0.77
CA ARG A 111 23.56 -1.93 1.65
C ARG A 111 24.23 -3.24 1.27
N ILE A 112 23.48 -4.20 0.71
CA ILE A 112 24.04 -5.49 0.28
C ILE A 112 24.46 -5.50 -1.19
N GLY A 113 24.32 -4.38 -1.91
CA GLY A 113 24.66 -4.27 -3.33
C GLY A 113 23.66 -4.96 -4.28
N ASP A 114 22.43 -5.23 -3.82
CA ASP A 114 21.35 -5.79 -4.63
C ASP A 114 20.59 -4.66 -5.33
N THR A 115 21.14 -4.19 -6.45
CA THR A 115 20.61 -3.03 -7.17
C THR A 115 19.26 -3.29 -7.82
N GLU A 116 19.02 -4.51 -8.30
CA GLU A 116 17.76 -4.87 -8.96
C GLU A 116 16.58 -4.80 -7.99
N ASN A 117 16.70 -5.40 -6.80
CA ASN A 117 15.65 -5.31 -5.79
C ASN A 117 15.55 -3.91 -5.18
N ALA A 118 16.66 -3.19 -5.04
CA ALA A 118 16.63 -1.80 -4.60
C ALA A 118 15.82 -0.91 -5.55
N ASP A 119 16.00 -1.07 -6.87
CA ASP A 119 15.26 -0.31 -7.87
C ASP A 119 13.77 -0.70 -7.88
N PHE A 120 13.47 -2.00 -7.74
CA PHE A 120 12.10 -2.49 -7.62
C PHE A 120 11.36 -1.86 -6.44
N PHE A 121 11.92 -1.93 -5.22
CA PHE A 121 11.30 -1.34 -4.03
C PHE A 121 11.24 0.18 -4.08
N ARG A 122 12.22 0.85 -4.71
CA ARG A 122 12.19 2.30 -4.88
C ARG A 122 11.05 2.76 -5.79
N GLY A 123 10.71 1.96 -6.82
CA GLY A 123 9.56 2.21 -7.67
C GLY A 123 8.26 2.22 -6.87
N LEU A 124 8.02 1.17 -6.09
CA LEU A 124 6.85 1.07 -5.21
C LEU A 124 6.85 2.20 -4.16
N LEU A 125 7.99 2.46 -3.50
CA LEU A 125 8.11 3.57 -2.54
C LEU A 125 7.66 4.92 -3.10
N ALA A 126 8.00 5.22 -4.36
CA ALA A 126 7.62 6.49 -4.99
C ALA A 126 6.10 6.56 -5.25
N GLU A 127 5.48 5.44 -5.61
CA GLU A 127 4.03 5.32 -5.81
C GLU A 127 3.29 5.53 -4.48
N GLU A 128 3.70 4.84 -3.40
CA GLU A 128 3.07 5.00 -2.07
C GLU A 128 3.27 6.40 -1.47
N GLN A 129 4.41 7.04 -1.74
CA GLN A 129 4.62 8.43 -1.34
C GLN A 129 3.66 9.39 -2.04
N ALA A 130 3.27 9.10 -3.29
CA ALA A 130 2.26 9.86 -4.01
C ALA A 130 0.87 9.58 -3.44
N HIS A 131 0.50 8.31 -3.25
CA HIS A 131 -0.79 7.92 -2.63
C HIS A 131 -0.97 8.58 -1.25
N GLY A 132 0.06 8.53 -0.40
CA GLY A 132 0.05 9.19 0.90
C GLY A 132 -0.20 10.71 0.83
N GLN A 133 0.36 11.39 -0.18
CA GLN A 133 0.10 12.83 -0.39
C GLN A 133 -1.34 13.08 -0.84
N GLU A 134 -1.88 12.25 -1.73
CA GLU A 134 -3.24 12.37 -2.23
C GLU A 134 -4.29 12.15 -1.13
N VAL A 135 -4.07 11.17 -0.24
CA VAL A 135 -4.94 10.93 0.93
C VAL A 135 -4.89 12.11 1.90
N VAL A 136 -3.69 12.64 2.17
CA VAL A 136 -3.53 13.82 3.06
C VAL A 136 -4.20 15.06 2.46
N GLN A 137 -4.07 15.27 1.16
CA GLN A 137 -4.74 16.38 0.48
C GLN A 137 -6.26 16.23 0.58
N TRP A 138 -6.79 15.05 0.30
CA TRP A 138 -8.23 14.79 0.40
C TRP A 138 -8.76 15.02 1.81
N LEU A 139 -8.01 14.58 2.83
CA LEU A 139 -8.35 14.84 4.22
C LEU A 139 -8.40 16.34 4.54
N ALA A 140 -7.44 17.12 4.03
CA ALA A 140 -7.40 18.57 4.23
C ALA A 140 -8.57 19.30 3.57
N GLU A 141 -9.06 18.82 2.42
CA GLU A 141 -10.24 19.37 1.73
C GLU A 141 -11.54 19.16 2.54
N LEU A 142 -11.62 18.08 3.33
CA LEU A 142 -12.76 17.80 4.21
C LEU A 142 -12.71 18.58 5.53
N THR A 143 -11.51 18.98 5.97
CA THR A 143 -11.31 19.75 7.21
C THR A 143 -10.71 21.12 6.87
N PRO A 144 -11.48 22.05 6.24
CA PRO A 144 -10.96 23.36 5.92
C PRO A 144 -10.49 24.07 7.20
N PRO A 145 -9.37 24.83 7.15
CA PRO A 145 -8.87 25.53 8.33
C PRO A 145 -9.99 26.42 8.88
N SER A 146 -10.33 26.20 10.15
CA SER A 146 -11.31 27.00 10.88
C SER A 146 -10.98 28.48 10.68
N GLY A 147 -11.80 29.18 9.88
CA GLY A 147 -11.59 30.59 9.60
C GLY A 147 -11.38 31.38 10.89
N HIS A 148 -10.29 32.13 10.96
CA HIS A 148 -10.08 33.20 11.93
C HIS A 148 -10.49 34.51 11.31
#